data_AF-A0A1J4K920-F1
#
_entry.id   AF-A0A1J4K920-F1
#
_cell.length_a   1.000
_cell.length_b   1.000
_cell.length_c   1.000
_cell.angle_alpha   90.00
_cell.angle_beta   90.00
_cell.angle_gamma   90.00
#
_symmetry.space_group_name_H-M   'P 1'
#
loop_
_entity.id
_entity.type
_entity.pdbx_description
1 polymer ?
#
loop_
_entity_poly.entity_id
_entity_poly.type
_entity_poly.pdbx_seq_one_letter_code
_entity_poly.pdbx_strand_id
1 'polypeptide(L)'
;MSSDNTHPVQNLLRLLQRLESSDNYESPGDNDYPNYQVPCSIASERAFLNDGGPVEDYVVRAFTIANKAKVAIEKNDIRQAERMGYHAITIDPDCVDGWRIFSTTLYPLCDGDTVICAIREVIKFARSKYRKTYVGDQGTIYSICCSRPYVRILMDLASIAANSEQFDVVIYACEEGLRLNYRDNKSARNLLLFCYLKLLGRGMKYPMHVKPHRTVDHIHELINDFLKEDPLFENANLVVRWSEILLAYYTENHLNKQPDAGKDWRSLVTAENNKNDVIFKVVFGELDVNNIPPSCLEYPLSYESGNKNDDCIHFGNDLKECLRDWPSFLIDLWRYMRGSVPKSFIHDVESSAPNPQRELTPEYKAHKQAVGENYLQKGRIELENGKFVAALRSFSFSKFMYFKAAQPSRRWYLNTPFAVVSNRATCAYLLRMWNLARIDSRYTLVMKPDHIQTYKRLPKFAEVYKARQLQSEFEAIAKDVASNHEKKKENEWQEMAKTVIGLLSITALTLAAKNKLKQKARDQAIAVGIEDMYTPVNIDWDIPHMSWLNKENMETYVE
;
A
#
# COMPACT_ATOMS: atom_id res chain seq x y z
N MET A 1 -42.36 16.72 1.73
CA MET A 1 -41.73 15.49 1.24
C MET A 1 -41.85 15.48 -0.28
N SER A 2 -40.91 16.13 -0.97
CA SER A 2 -40.80 16.09 -2.42
C SER A 2 -39.53 15.33 -2.76
N SER A 3 -39.70 14.22 -3.48
CA SER A 3 -38.64 13.38 -4.03
C SER A 3 -37.86 14.16 -5.09
N ASP A 4 -36.69 14.66 -4.74
CA ASP A 4 -35.77 15.30 -5.68
C ASP A 4 -34.96 14.21 -6.41
N ASN A 5 -35.64 13.52 -7.34
CA ASN A 5 -35.00 12.69 -8.36
C ASN A 5 -34.34 13.64 -9.37
N THR A 6 -33.14 14.12 -9.04
CA THR A 6 -32.29 14.81 -10.02
C THR A 6 -31.83 13.80 -11.08
N HIS A 7 -32.31 14.03 -12.30
CA HIS A 7 -32.15 13.14 -13.45
C HIS A 7 -30.65 12.94 -13.79
N PRO A 8 -30.17 11.71 -14.09
CA PRO A 8 -28.79 11.46 -14.54
C PRO A 8 -28.36 12.33 -15.72
N VAL A 9 -29.32 12.66 -16.59
CA VAL A 9 -29.14 13.54 -17.76
C VAL A 9 -28.83 14.99 -17.37
N GLN A 10 -29.41 15.51 -16.28
CA GLN A 10 -29.10 16.85 -15.79
C GLN A 10 -27.71 16.93 -15.16
N ASN A 11 -27.26 15.86 -14.48
CA ASN A 11 -25.90 15.78 -13.96
C ASN A 11 -24.88 15.65 -15.09
N LEU A 12 -25.19 14.90 -16.15
CA LEU A 12 -24.37 14.82 -17.36
C LEU A 12 -24.33 16.16 -18.10
N LEU A 13 -25.46 16.86 -18.25
CA LEU A 13 -25.51 18.20 -18.85
C LEU A 13 -24.75 19.25 -18.03
N ARG A 14 -24.81 19.19 -16.68
CA ARG A 14 -24.00 20.05 -15.81
C ARG A 14 -22.51 19.71 -15.91
N LEU A 15 -22.16 18.42 -16.02
CA LEU A 15 -20.78 18.00 -16.25
C LEU A 15 -20.28 18.50 -17.60
N LEU A 16 -21.07 18.34 -18.67
CA LEU A 16 -20.73 18.83 -20.01
C LEU A 16 -20.64 20.35 -20.04
N GLN A 17 -21.59 21.09 -19.47
CA GLN A 17 -21.51 22.54 -19.36
C GLN A 17 -20.32 23.01 -18.51
N ARG A 18 -19.98 22.30 -17.43
CA ARG A 18 -18.78 22.60 -16.63
C ARG A 18 -17.51 22.30 -17.41
N LEU A 19 -17.44 21.19 -18.12
CA LEU A 19 -16.31 20.81 -18.97
C LEU A 19 -16.13 21.80 -20.13
N GLU A 20 -17.20 22.13 -20.84
CA GLU A 20 -17.25 23.14 -21.92
C GLU A 20 -16.89 24.55 -21.41
N SER A 21 -17.32 24.92 -20.20
CA SER A 21 -16.89 26.18 -19.57
C SER A 21 -15.45 26.14 -19.03
N SER A 22 -14.89 24.93 -18.84
CA SER A 22 -13.54 24.71 -18.33
C SER A 22 -12.47 24.61 -19.40
N ASP A 23 -12.84 24.44 -20.68
CA ASP A 23 -11.87 24.41 -21.78
C ASP A 23 -11.08 25.73 -21.93
N ASN A 24 -11.53 26.82 -21.28
CA ASN A 24 -10.79 28.09 -21.17
C ASN A 24 -10.47 28.51 -19.70
N TYR A 25 -10.79 27.70 -18.70
CA TYR A 25 -10.56 28.04 -17.29
C TYR A 25 -9.29 27.34 -16.77
N GLU A 26 -8.19 28.09 -16.68
CA GLU A 26 -6.98 27.61 -16.01
C GLU A 26 -7.26 27.41 -14.51
N SER A 27 -7.21 26.16 -14.05
CA SER A 27 -7.43 25.85 -12.65
C SER A 27 -6.15 26.11 -11.84
N PRO A 28 -6.26 26.49 -10.55
CA PRO A 28 -5.09 26.65 -9.69
C PRO A 28 -4.16 25.42 -9.75
N GLY A 29 -2.91 25.64 -10.14
CA GLY A 29 -1.89 24.59 -10.27
C GLY A 29 -1.69 24.03 -11.68
N ASP A 30 -2.49 24.39 -12.67
CA ASP A 30 -2.32 23.90 -14.05
C ASP A 30 -1.02 24.38 -14.69
N ASN A 31 -0.59 25.60 -14.36
CA ASN A 31 0.69 26.15 -14.83
C ASN A 31 1.91 25.70 -14.00
N ASP A 32 1.69 25.07 -12.83
CA ASP A 32 2.79 24.46 -12.07
C ASP A 32 3.22 23.16 -12.74
N TYR A 33 4.50 23.02 -13.09
CA TYR A 33 5.06 21.84 -13.76
C TYR A 33 4.31 21.45 -15.07
N PRO A 34 4.32 22.31 -16.10
CA PRO A 34 3.50 22.11 -17.32
C PRO A 34 3.84 20.82 -18.11
N ASN A 35 5.01 20.23 -17.89
CA ASN A 35 5.44 18.98 -18.53
C ASN A 35 4.69 17.73 -18.04
N TYR A 36 3.87 17.87 -16.98
CA TYR A 36 3.11 16.78 -16.38
C TYR A 36 1.65 17.17 -16.34
N GLN A 37 0.84 16.48 -17.15
CA GLN A 37 -0.59 16.70 -17.22
C GLN A 37 -1.28 16.14 -15.98
N VAL A 38 -2.42 16.74 -15.62
CA VAL A 38 -3.29 16.20 -14.58
C VAL A 38 -4.01 14.97 -15.16
N PRO A 39 -4.00 13.80 -14.49
CA PRO A 39 -4.76 12.65 -14.98
C PRO A 39 -6.25 12.98 -15.12
N CYS A 40 -6.92 12.48 -16.16
CA CYS A 40 -8.34 12.82 -16.43
C CYS A 40 -9.25 12.57 -15.23
N SER A 41 -9.05 11.47 -14.50
CA SER A 41 -9.82 11.16 -13.29
C SER A 41 -9.67 12.22 -12.17
N ILE A 42 -8.50 12.85 -12.09
CA ILE A 42 -8.21 13.93 -11.14
C ILE A 42 -8.79 15.26 -11.65
N ALA A 43 -8.74 15.52 -12.95
CA ALA A 43 -9.40 16.69 -13.54
C ALA A 43 -10.91 16.67 -13.27
N SER A 44 -11.54 15.50 -13.41
CA SER A 44 -12.94 15.31 -13.04
C SER A 44 -13.17 15.49 -11.53
N GLU A 45 -12.33 14.92 -10.66
CA GLU A 45 -12.41 15.10 -9.20
C GLU A 45 -12.35 16.58 -8.81
N ARG A 46 -11.45 17.33 -9.44
CA ARG A 46 -11.27 18.77 -9.22
C ARG A 46 -12.54 19.57 -9.54
N ALA A 47 -13.22 19.25 -10.63
CA ALA A 47 -14.46 19.91 -11.04
C ALA A 47 -15.62 19.76 -10.03
N PHE A 48 -15.51 18.78 -9.13
CA PHE A 48 -16.50 18.45 -8.11
C PHE A 48 -16.01 18.73 -6.67
N LEU A 49 -14.79 19.27 -6.48
CA LEU A 49 -14.29 19.60 -5.14
C LEU A 49 -15.19 20.61 -4.42
N ASN A 50 -15.76 21.55 -5.17
CA ASN A 50 -16.64 22.60 -4.64
C ASN A 50 -18.06 22.11 -4.32
N ASP A 51 -18.44 20.89 -4.73
CA ASP A 51 -19.79 20.36 -4.45
C ASP A 51 -20.01 20.13 -2.93
N GLY A 52 -18.93 20.00 -2.16
CA GLY A 52 -18.96 19.93 -0.69
C GLY A 52 -18.91 21.30 0.02
N GLY A 53 -18.94 22.40 -0.73
CA GLY A 53 -18.72 23.77 -0.25
C GLY A 53 -17.50 24.43 -0.89
N PRO A 54 -17.34 25.75 -0.76
CA PRO A 54 -16.24 26.48 -1.36
C PRO A 54 -14.88 25.97 -0.86
N VAL A 55 -13.99 25.64 -1.80
CA VAL A 55 -12.61 25.24 -1.52
C VAL A 55 -11.67 26.37 -1.93
N GLU A 56 -10.75 26.74 -1.04
CA GLU A 56 -9.75 27.79 -1.30
C GLU A 56 -8.80 27.41 -2.44
N ASP A 57 -8.41 28.37 -3.28
CA ASP A 57 -7.56 28.14 -4.46
C ASP A 57 -6.23 27.46 -4.13
N TYR A 58 -5.64 27.80 -2.99
CA TYR A 58 -4.37 27.19 -2.57
C TYR A 58 -4.51 25.68 -2.30
N VAL A 59 -5.67 25.23 -1.82
CA VAL A 59 -5.97 23.81 -1.61
C VAL A 59 -6.10 23.10 -2.95
N VAL A 60 -6.81 23.70 -3.90
CA VAL A 60 -6.93 23.18 -5.28
C VAL A 60 -5.57 23.10 -5.96
N ARG A 61 -4.72 24.12 -5.78
CA ARG A 61 -3.35 24.15 -6.30
C ARG A 61 -2.48 23.04 -5.70
N ALA A 62 -2.49 22.87 -4.38
CA ALA A 62 -1.73 21.81 -3.71
C ALA A 62 -2.18 20.41 -4.17
N PHE A 63 -3.49 20.19 -4.24
CA PHE A 63 -4.09 18.96 -4.76
C PHE A 63 -3.65 18.68 -6.21
N THR A 64 -3.71 19.69 -7.08
CA THR A 64 -3.32 19.56 -8.50
C THR A 64 -1.84 19.19 -8.63
N ILE A 65 -0.95 19.89 -7.94
CA ILE A 65 0.50 19.61 -7.98
C ILE A 65 0.80 18.20 -7.46
N ALA A 66 0.20 17.79 -6.34
CA ALA A 66 0.41 16.46 -5.79
C ALA A 66 0.00 15.37 -6.80
N ASN A 67 -1.10 15.58 -7.53
CA ASN A 67 -1.58 14.57 -8.47
C ASN A 67 -0.82 14.54 -9.81
N LYS A 68 -0.21 15.66 -10.23
CA LYS A 68 0.78 15.66 -11.33
C LYS A 68 2.01 14.81 -11.01
N ALA A 69 2.37 14.68 -9.74
CA ALA A 69 3.50 13.85 -9.31
C ALA A 69 3.33 12.37 -9.68
N LYS A 70 2.09 11.87 -9.79
CA LYS A 70 1.83 10.51 -10.25
C LYS A 70 2.33 10.29 -11.68
N VAL A 71 2.08 11.23 -12.59
CA VAL A 71 2.57 11.18 -13.97
C VAL A 71 4.10 11.25 -14.00
N ALA A 72 4.72 12.00 -13.09
CA ALA A 72 6.17 12.00 -12.95
C ALA A 72 6.71 10.62 -12.51
N ILE A 73 6.05 9.94 -11.57
CA ILE A 73 6.39 8.56 -11.17
C ILE A 73 6.24 7.58 -12.34
N GLU A 74 5.14 7.67 -13.09
CA GLU A 74 4.89 6.83 -14.28
C GLU A 74 5.96 7.03 -15.37
N LYS A 75 6.50 8.25 -15.49
CA LYS A 75 7.64 8.58 -16.36
C LYS A 75 9.02 8.27 -15.73
N ASN A 76 9.05 7.61 -14.57
CA ASN A 76 10.26 7.31 -13.77
C ASN A 76 11.08 8.55 -13.35
N ASP A 77 10.44 9.72 -13.25
CA ASP A 77 11.04 10.97 -12.77
C ASP A 77 10.73 11.21 -11.28
N ILE A 78 11.31 10.33 -10.46
CA ILE A 78 11.06 10.26 -9.02
C ILE A 78 11.48 11.55 -8.30
N ARG A 79 12.54 12.22 -8.76
CA ARG A 79 13.01 13.48 -8.14
C ARG A 79 12.02 14.62 -8.34
N GLN A 80 11.40 14.70 -9.52
CA GLN A 80 10.38 15.72 -9.76
C GLN A 80 9.09 15.40 -9.00
N ALA A 81 8.70 14.12 -8.91
CA ALA A 81 7.56 13.70 -8.10
C ALA A 81 7.75 14.08 -6.62
N GLU A 82 8.93 13.83 -6.05
CA GLU A 82 9.27 14.21 -4.67
C GLU A 82 9.19 15.74 -4.48
N ARG A 83 9.74 16.52 -5.42
CA ARG A 83 9.64 17.99 -5.37
C ARG A 83 8.20 18.49 -5.42
N MET A 84 7.34 17.87 -6.24
CA MET A 84 5.92 18.20 -6.30
C MET A 84 5.21 17.87 -4.98
N GLY A 85 5.54 16.75 -4.34
CA GLY A 85 5.08 16.44 -2.98
C GLY A 85 5.46 17.54 -1.99
N TYR A 86 6.72 18.02 -1.99
CA TYR A 86 7.19 19.12 -1.14
C TYR A 86 6.47 20.42 -1.43
N HIS A 87 6.28 20.73 -2.69
CA HIS A 87 5.57 21.93 -3.10
C HIS A 87 4.11 21.88 -2.62
N ALA A 88 3.42 20.75 -2.80
CA ALA A 88 2.04 20.57 -2.37
C ALA A 88 1.88 20.76 -0.86
N ILE A 89 2.67 20.07 -0.02
CA ILE A 89 2.55 20.22 1.44
C ILE A 89 3.03 21.57 1.97
N THR A 90 3.84 22.30 1.20
CA THR A 90 4.26 23.66 1.56
C THR A 90 3.14 24.66 1.33
N ILE A 91 2.35 24.46 0.27
CA ILE A 91 1.16 25.28 -0.04
C ILE A 91 0.05 24.94 0.95
N ASP A 92 -0.29 23.67 1.07
CA ASP A 92 -1.28 23.17 2.03
C ASP A 92 -0.69 22.00 2.82
N PRO A 93 -0.24 22.22 4.08
CA PRO A 93 0.22 21.15 4.94
C PRO A 93 -0.82 20.04 5.15
N ASP A 94 -2.11 20.35 4.92
CA ASP A 94 -3.17 19.37 4.99
C ASP A 94 -3.38 18.53 3.71
N CYS A 95 -2.60 18.75 2.65
CA CYS A 95 -2.69 18.02 1.40
C CYS A 95 -2.31 16.54 1.61
N VAL A 96 -3.33 15.69 1.77
CA VAL A 96 -3.18 14.25 1.99
C VAL A 96 -2.48 13.57 0.81
N ASP A 97 -2.80 13.98 -0.41
CA ASP A 97 -2.10 13.50 -1.61
C ASP A 97 -0.62 13.89 -1.63
N GLY A 98 -0.26 15.08 -1.12
CA GLY A 98 1.15 15.47 -1.00
C GLY A 98 1.94 14.53 -0.10
N TRP A 99 1.38 14.19 1.06
CA TRP A 99 1.96 13.21 1.98
C TRP A 99 2.00 11.78 1.40
N ARG A 100 0.94 11.37 0.70
CA ARG A 100 0.87 10.09 -0.02
C ARG A 100 1.98 9.97 -1.07
N ILE A 101 2.15 10.99 -1.91
CA ILE A 101 3.20 11.01 -2.94
C ILE A 101 4.57 10.83 -2.32
N PHE A 102 4.88 11.54 -1.24
CA PHE A 102 6.16 11.37 -0.56
C PHE A 102 6.48 9.98 -0.07
N SER A 103 5.45 9.26 0.39
CA SER A 103 5.63 7.87 0.81
C SER A 103 5.88 7.01 -0.42
N THR A 104 5.08 7.15 -1.48
CA THR A 104 5.22 6.34 -2.70
C THR A 104 6.55 6.55 -3.44
N THR A 105 7.11 7.77 -3.43
CA THR A 105 8.40 8.06 -4.08
C THR A 105 9.60 7.38 -3.39
N LEU A 106 9.42 6.81 -2.20
CA LEU A 106 10.45 6.02 -1.52
C LEU A 106 10.64 4.64 -2.16
N TYR A 107 9.61 4.10 -2.81
CA TYR A 107 9.58 2.71 -3.31
C TYR A 107 10.78 2.32 -4.21
N PRO A 108 11.29 3.18 -5.12
CA PRO A 108 12.44 2.82 -5.96
C PRO A 108 13.78 2.69 -5.22
N LEU A 109 13.88 3.15 -3.97
CA LEU A 109 15.12 3.21 -3.20
C LEU A 109 15.04 2.52 -1.83
N CYS A 110 13.83 2.22 -1.36
CA CYS A 110 13.58 1.65 -0.04
C CYS A 110 12.98 0.25 -0.13
N ASP A 111 13.14 -0.51 0.94
CA ASP A 111 12.40 -1.75 1.15
C ASP A 111 10.90 -1.47 1.33
N GLY A 112 10.07 -2.42 0.89
CA GLY A 112 8.61 -2.28 0.92
C GLY A 112 8.03 -1.99 2.32
N ASP A 113 8.61 -2.57 3.37
CA ASP A 113 8.19 -2.33 4.75
C ASP A 113 8.35 -0.85 5.17
N THR A 114 9.45 -0.19 4.80
CA THR A 114 9.61 1.26 5.03
C THR A 114 8.48 2.06 4.38
N VAL A 115 8.10 1.69 3.16
CA VAL A 115 7.03 2.39 2.42
C VAL A 115 5.66 2.13 3.04
N ILE A 116 5.39 0.89 3.44
CA ILE A 116 4.16 0.49 4.15
C ILE A 116 4.02 1.28 5.45
N CYS A 117 5.07 1.36 6.28
CA CYS A 117 5.08 2.16 7.50
C CYS A 117 4.83 3.66 7.23
N ALA A 118 5.46 4.20 6.19
CA ALA A 118 5.24 5.59 5.77
C ALA A 118 3.79 5.83 5.36
N ILE A 119 3.17 4.90 4.61
CA ILE A 119 1.76 5.00 4.20
C ILE A 119 0.81 4.84 5.40
N ARG A 120 1.08 3.95 6.34
CA ARG A 120 0.29 3.80 7.58
C ARG A 120 0.25 5.07 8.41
N GLU A 121 1.36 5.80 8.47
CA GLU A 121 1.38 7.12 9.11
C GLU A 121 0.47 8.13 8.38
N VAL A 122 0.45 8.10 7.05
CA VAL A 122 -0.47 8.92 6.24
C VAL A 122 -1.93 8.50 6.49
N ILE A 123 -2.23 7.21 6.61
CA ILE A 123 -3.57 6.71 7.00
C ILE A 123 -3.97 7.28 8.35
N LYS A 124 -3.11 7.20 9.37
CA LYS A 124 -3.37 7.74 10.70
C LYS A 124 -3.69 9.23 10.66
N PHE A 125 -2.88 9.99 9.91
CA PHE A 125 -3.09 11.41 9.68
C PHE A 125 -4.42 11.70 8.96
N ALA A 126 -4.68 11.02 7.84
CA ALA A 126 -5.87 11.19 7.03
C ALA A 126 -7.16 10.87 7.82
N ARG A 127 -7.12 9.84 8.68
CA ARG A 127 -8.27 9.47 9.52
C ARG A 127 -8.75 10.61 10.41
N SER A 128 -7.84 11.39 10.97
CA SER A 128 -8.20 12.54 11.80
C SER A 128 -9.04 13.59 11.05
N LYS A 129 -8.93 13.64 9.72
CA LYS A 129 -9.65 14.57 8.83
C LYS A 129 -10.96 14.01 8.32
N TYR A 130 -10.93 12.77 7.87
CA TYR A 130 -12.07 12.13 7.20
C TYR A 130 -13.01 11.40 8.15
N ARG A 131 -12.79 11.49 9.47
CA ARG A 131 -13.58 10.77 10.48
C ARG A 131 -15.08 10.92 10.35
N LYS A 132 -15.55 12.14 10.09
CA LYS A 132 -16.98 12.37 9.92
C LYS A 132 -17.53 11.65 8.69
N THR A 133 -16.77 11.68 7.59
CA THR A 133 -17.16 11.12 6.30
C THR A 133 -17.23 9.59 6.32
N TYR A 134 -16.20 8.89 6.80
CA TYR A 134 -16.23 7.42 6.79
C TYR A 134 -17.08 6.79 7.90
N VAL A 135 -17.59 7.59 8.86
CA VAL A 135 -18.57 7.13 9.85
C VAL A 135 -19.99 7.28 9.28
N GLY A 136 -20.29 8.40 8.61
CA GLY A 136 -21.62 8.70 8.07
C GLY A 136 -21.95 8.08 6.72
N ASP A 137 -20.99 7.98 5.80
CA ASP A 137 -21.23 7.68 4.38
C ASP A 137 -20.62 6.34 3.96
N GLN A 138 -21.10 5.24 4.56
CA GLN A 138 -20.64 3.88 4.25
C GLN A 138 -20.81 3.58 2.75
N GLY A 139 -19.79 2.97 2.14
CA GLY A 139 -19.78 2.55 0.74
C GLY A 139 -19.86 3.64 -0.33
N THR A 140 -20.12 4.89 0.05
CA THR A 140 -20.30 6.02 -0.86
C THR A 140 -19.26 7.12 -0.65
N ILE A 141 -18.30 6.91 0.25
CA ILE A 141 -17.23 7.88 0.51
C ILE A 141 -16.40 8.20 -0.75
N TYR A 142 -16.27 7.26 -1.70
CA TYR A 142 -15.58 7.53 -2.96
C TYR A 142 -16.38 8.49 -3.87
N SER A 143 -17.70 8.57 -3.70
CA SER A 143 -18.54 9.55 -4.39
C SER A 143 -18.32 10.97 -3.87
N ILE A 144 -17.79 11.12 -2.65
CA ILE A 144 -17.44 12.40 -2.05
C ILE A 144 -16.01 12.76 -2.46
N CYS A 145 -15.86 13.77 -3.31
CA CYS A 145 -14.57 14.07 -3.95
C CYS A 145 -13.45 14.37 -2.94
N CYS A 146 -13.74 15.11 -1.87
CA CYS A 146 -12.73 15.49 -0.88
C CYS A 146 -12.17 14.30 -0.06
N SER A 147 -12.86 13.15 -0.02
CA SER A 147 -12.43 11.94 0.70
C SER A 147 -11.78 10.87 -0.18
N ARG A 148 -11.81 11.02 -1.52
CA ARG A 148 -11.11 10.12 -2.46
C ARG A 148 -9.61 9.95 -2.19
N PRO A 149 -8.86 10.95 -1.67
CA PRO A 149 -7.48 10.73 -1.25
C PRO A 149 -7.32 9.57 -0.25
N TYR A 150 -8.28 9.38 0.68
CA TYR A 150 -8.22 8.29 1.65
C TYR A 150 -8.28 6.91 0.99
N VAL A 151 -9.22 6.72 0.05
CA VAL A 151 -9.31 5.47 -0.72
C VAL A 151 -8.05 5.24 -1.56
N ARG A 152 -7.49 6.31 -2.15
CA ARG A 152 -6.23 6.20 -2.91
C ARG A 152 -5.04 5.77 -2.04
N ILE A 153 -4.97 6.21 -0.78
CA ILE A 153 -3.94 5.74 0.16
C ILE A 153 -4.06 4.24 0.42
N LEU A 154 -5.29 3.74 0.62
CA LEU A 154 -5.52 2.30 0.84
C LEU A 154 -5.10 1.47 -0.38
N MET A 155 -5.36 1.95 -1.58
CA MET A 155 -4.99 1.23 -2.80
C MET A 155 -3.49 1.26 -3.08
N ASP A 156 -2.82 2.38 -2.80
CA ASP A 156 -1.36 2.43 -2.82
C ASP A 156 -0.76 1.45 -1.81
N LEU A 157 -1.33 1.39 -0.58
CA LEU A 157 -0.91 0.44 0.44
C LEU A 157 -1.06 -1.01 -0.05
N ALA A 158 -2.22 -1.35 -0.61
CA ALA A 158 -2.49 -2.68 -1.14
C ALA A 158 -1.48 -3.06 -2.24
N SER A 159 -1.24 -2.17 -3.20
CA SER A 159 -0.29 -2.41 -4.29
C SER A 159 1.14 -2.61 -3.79
N ILE A 160 1.62 -1.74 -2.89
CA ILE A 160 2.97 -1.82 -2.34
C ILE A 160 3.12 -3.06 -1.46
N ALA A 161 2.10 -3.40 -0.67
CA ALA A 161 2.08 -4.61 0.14
C ALA A 161 2.08 -5.88 -0.70
N ALA A 162 1.34 -5.91 -1.81
CA ALA A 162 1.31 -7.04 -2.74
C ALA A 162 2.70 -7.29 -3.36
N ASN A 163 3.34 -6.23 -3.85
CA ASN A 163 4.72 -6.32 -4.38
C ASN A 163 5.76 -6.67 -3.30
N SER A 164 5.41 -6.51 -2.02
CA SER A 164 6.26 -6.84 -0.88
C SER A 164 5.90 -8.19 -0.22
N GLU A 165 4.97 -8.94 -0.82
CA GLU A 165 4.43 -10.21 -0.33
C GLU A 165 3.84 -10.12 1.10
N GLN A 166 3.37 -8.94 1.51
CA GLN A 166 2.68 -8.72 2.79
C GLN A 166 1.16 -8.86 2.59
N PHE A 167 0.71 -10.06 2.23
CA PHE A 167 -0.68 -10.33 1.80
C PHE A 167 -1.73 -10.05 2.87
N ASP A 168 -1.38 -10.12 4.15
CA ASP A 168 -2.24 -9.68 5.25
C ASP A 168 -2.60 -8.20 5.10
N VAL A 169 -1.60 -7.35 4.90
CA VAL A 169 -1.79 -5.90 4.69
C VAL A 169 -2.60 -5.62 3.42
N VAL A 170 -2.38 -6.40 2.35
CA VAL A 170 -3.18 -6.29 1.10
C VAL A 170 -4.65 -6.54 1.37
N ILE A 171 -4.96 -7.64 2.07
CA ILE A 171 -6.33 -8.03 2.39
C ILE A 171 -7.02 -6.95 3.20
N TYR A 172 -6.40 -6.49 4.29
CA TYR A 172 -6.97 -5.45 5.13
C TYR A 172 -7.21 -4.13 4.35
N ALA A 173 -6.29 -3.75 3.47
CA ALA A 173 -6.42 -2.56 2.63
C ALA A 173 -7.52 -2.68 1.57
N CYS A 174 -7.65 -3.84 0.94
CA CYS A 174 -8.69 -4.11 -0.06
C CYS A 174 -10.08 -4.23 0.59
N GLU A 175 -10.21 -4.91 1.72
CA GLU A 175 -11.47 -5.00 2.49
C GLU A 175 -11.95 -3.61 2.91
N GLU A 176 -11.07 -2.81 3.53
CA GLU A 176 -11.39 -1.43 3.90
C GLU A 176 -11.69 -0.55 2.66
N GLY A 177 -10.97 -0.78 1.56
CA GLY A 177 -11.20 -0.09 0.29
C GLY A 177 -12.59 -0.36 -0.28
N LEU A 178 -13.01 -1.63 -0.35
CA LEU A 178 -14.33 -2.04 -0.85
C LEU A 178 -15.46 -1.56 0.05
N ARG A 179 -15.29 -1.66 1.37
CA ARG A 179 -16.24 -1.14 2.37
C ARG A 179 -16.56 0.34 2.15
N LEU A 180 -15.60 1.10 1.66
CA LEU A 180 -15.68 2.54 1.40
C LEU A 180 -16.09 2.88 -0.05
N ASN A 181 -15.95 1.93 -0.97
CA ASN A 181 -16.09 2.16 -2.41
C ASN A 181 -16.90 1.03 -3.04
N TYR A 182 -18.22 1.08 -2.88
CA TYR A 182 -19.13 0.02 -3.34
C TYR A 182 -19.10 -0.21 -4.84
N ARG A 183 -18.67 0.78 -5.63
CA ARG A 183 -18.53 0.64 -7.09
C ARG A 183 -17.18 0.09 -7.52
N ASP A 184 -16.32 -0.25 -6.56
CA ASP A 184 -14.95 -0.69 -6.76
C ASP A 184 -14.19 0.12 -7.84
N ASN A 185 -14.31 1.45 -7.79
CA ASN A 185 -13.67 2.35 -8.76
C ASN A 185 -12.13 2.27 -8.81
N LYS A 186 -11.51 1.42 -7.97
CA LYS A 186 -10.07 1.18 -7.89
C LYS A 186 -9.69 -0.30 -8.08
N SER A 187 -10.65 -1.15 -8.45
CA SER A 187 -10.42 -2.56 -8.81
C SER A 187 -9.80 -3.42 -7.71
N ALA A 188 -10.19 -3.19 -6.45
CA ALA A 188 -9.74 -3.93 -5.27
C ALA A 188 -10.26 -5.39 -5.24
N ARG A 189 -11.43 -5.67 -5.83
CA ARG A 189 -12.11 -6.98 -5.69
C ARG A 189 -11.31 -8.16 -6.23
N ASN A 190 -10.68 -8.01 -7.40
CA ASN A 190 -9.91 -9.07 -8.04
C ASN A 190 -8.64 -9.38 -7.23
N LEU A 191 -7.93 -8.34 -6.79
CA LEU A 191 -6.74 -8.49 -5.95
C LEU A 191 -7.09 -9.15 -4.60
N LEU A 192 -8.21 -8.76 -3.99
CA LEU A 192 -8.69 -9.38 -2.75
C LEU A 192 -8.99 -10.88 -2.94
N LEU A 193 -9.70 -11.23 -4.01
CA LEU A 193 -10.05 -12.61 -4.32
C LEU A 193 -8.79 -13.47 -4.56
N PHE A 194 -7.81 -12.96 -5.33
CA PHE A 194 -6.52 -13.63 -5.47
C PHE A 194 -5.81 -13.82 -4.12
N CYS A 195 -5.81 -12.81 -3.25
CA CYS A 195 -5.19 -12.94 -1.94
C CYS A 195 -5.89 -13.99 -1.07
N TYR A 196 -7.22 -14.04 -1.06
CA TYR A 196 -7.96 -15.09 -0.34
C TYR A 196 -7.62 -16.49 -0.86
N LEU A 197 -7.56 -16.67 -2.19
CA LEU A 197 -7.17 -17.94 -2.80
C LEU A 197 -5.73 -18.33 -2.44
N LYS A 198 -4.78 -17.39 -2.43
CA LYS A 198 -3.40 -17.65 -2.00
C LYS A 198 -3.34 -18.13 -0.56
N LEU A 199 -4.09 -17.47 0.34
CA LEU A 199 -4.16 -17.90 1.75
C LEU A 199 -4.77 -19.29 1.89
N LEU A 200 -5.82 -19.61 1.13
CA LEU A 200 -6.46 -20.92 1.16
C LEU A 200 -5.49 -22.02 0.70
N GLY A 201 -4.82 -21.83 -0.44
CA GLY A 201 -3.81 -22.77 -0.96
C GLY A 201 -2.65 -22.96 0.01
N ARG A 202 -2.12 -21.86 0.56
CA ARG A 202 -1.07 -21.90 1.59
C ARG A 202 -1.54 -22.64 2.85
N GLY A 203 -2.81 -22.44 3.23
CA GLY A 203 -3.44 -23.05 4.40
C GLY A 203 -3.53 -24.56 4.31
N MET A 204 -3.62 -25.13 3.10
CA MET A 204 -3.60 -26.58 2.89
C MET A 204 -2.31 -27.23 3.40
N LYS A 205 -1.17 -26.53 3.24
CA LYS A 205 0.16 -27.03 3.62
C LYS A 205 0.61 -26.50 4.99
N TYR A 206 0.19 -25.29 5.36
CA TYR A 206 0.67 -24.57 6.52
C TYR A 206 -0.47 -23.91 7.33
N PRO A 207 -1.47 -24.67 7.83
CA PRO A 207 -2.71 -24.11 8.39
C PRO A 207 -2.48 -23.16 9.57
N MET A 208 -1.43 -23.38 10.37
CA MET A 208 -1.10 -22.57 11.55
C MET A 208 -0.32 -21.28 11.23
N HIS A 209 0.08 -21.06 9.98
CA HIS A 209 0.96 -19.96 9.57
C HIS A 209 0.30 -18.98 8.59
N VAL A 210 -1.00 -19.12 8.36
CA VAL A 210 -1.78 -18.26 7.46
C VAL A 210 -2.55 -17.24 8.28
N LYS A 211 -2.22 -15.96 8.10
CA LYS A 211 -2.96 -14.82 8.64
C LYS A 211 -3.15 -13.76 7.55
N PRO A 212 -4.29 -13.06 7.53
CA PRO A 212 -5.50 -13.33 8.32
C PRO A 212 -6.14 -14.68 7.94
N HIS A 213 -7.01 -15.22 8.80
CA HIS A 213 -7.75 -16.43 8.45
C HIS A 213 -8.93 -16.06 7.53
N ARG A 214 -8.98 -16.67 6.33
CA ARG A 214 -10.06 -16.53 5.36
C ARG A 214 -10.42 -17.94 4.86
N THR A 215 -11.72 -18.22 4.82
CA THR A 215 -12.27 -19.56 4.56
C THR A 215 -12.95 -19.61 3.20
N VAL A 216 -13.36 -20.81 2.78
CA VAL A 216 -14.21 -21.01 1.60
C VAL A 216 -15.48 -20.16 1.68
N ASP A 217 -16.12 -20.09 2.86
CA ASP A 217 -17.32 -19.27 3.05
C ASP A 217 -17.05 -17.79 2.81
N HIS A 218 -15.94 -17.24 3.33
CA HIS A 218 -15.56 -15.85 3.05
C HIS A 218 -15.35 -15.59 1.55
N ILE A 219 -14.83 -16.57 0.80
CA ILE A 219 -14.65 -16.45 -0.65
C ILE A 219 -16.00 -16.50 -1.37
N HIS A 220 -16.89 -17.42 -0.99
CA HIS A 220 -18.24 -17.48 -1.54
C HIS A 220 -19.04 -16.21 -1.25
N GLU A 221 -18.98 -15.69 -0.03
CA GLU A 221 -19.61 -14.42 0.32
C GLU A 221 -19.06 -13.28 -0.52
N LEU A 222 -17.73 -13.17 -0.67
CA LEU A 222 -17.12 -12.15 -1.54
C LEU A 222 -17.59 -12.26 -3.00
N ILE A 223 -17.63 -13.47 -3.56
CA ILE A 223 -18.04 -13.71 -4.95
C ILE A 223 -19.53 -13.36 -5.15
N ASN A 224 -20.37 -13.72 -4.18
CA ASN A 224 -21.83 -13.55 -4.26
C ASN A 224 -22.31 -12.21 -3.68
N ASP A 225 -21.41 -11.34 -3.22
CA ASP A 225 -21.78 -10.09 -2.58
C ASP A 225 -22.43 -9.12 -3.58
N PHE A 226 -23.37 -8.33 -3.06
CA PHE A 226 -24.06 -7.27 -3.77
C PHE A 226 -23.77 -5.94 -3.10
N LEU A 227 -23.07 -5.06 -3.82
CA LEU A 227 -22.80 -3.72 -3.35
C LEU A 227 -23.87 -2.76 -3.89
N LYS A 228 -24.84 -2.44 -3.03
CA LYS A 228 -25.94 -1.48 -3.31
C LYS A 228 -26.83 -1.86 -4.52
N GLU A 229 -27.01 -3.16 -4.75
CA GLU A 229 -27.81 -3.82 -5.81
C GLU A 229 -27.03 -4.34 -7.03
N ASP A 230 -25.77 -3.93 -7.22
CA ASP A 230 -24.93 -4.46 -8.30
C ASP A 230 -24.09 -5.65 -7.81
N PRO A 231 -23.98 -6.75 -8.58
CA PRO A 231 -23.08 -7.84 -8.23
C PRO A 231 -21.63 -7.33 -8.21
N LEU A 232 -20.86 -7.74 -7.20
CA LEU A 232 -19.49 -7.28 -7.07
C LEU A 232 -18.64 -7.72 -8.27
N PHE A 233 -18.89 -8.90 -8.83
CA PHE A 233 -18.16 -9.41 -10.00
C PHE A 233 -19.03 -9.43 -11.24
N GLU A 234 -18.42 -9.13 -12.38
CA GLU A 234 -19.06 -9.24 -13.68
C GLU A 234 -19.36 -10.71 -14.03
N ASN A 235 -20.43 -10.92 -14.79
CA ASN A 235 -20.69 -12.21 -15.40
C ASN A 235 -19.49 -12.65 -16.22
N ALA A 236 -19.10 -13.92 -16.11
CA ALA A 236 -17.93 -14.45 -16.81
C ALA A 236 -16.61 -13.73 -16.46
N ASN A 237 -16.42 -13.27 -15.23
CA ASN A 237 -15.10 -12.82 -14.76
C ASN A 237 -14.10 -14.01 -14.66
N LEU A 238 -12.88 -13.88 -15.22
CA LEU A 238 -11.85 -14.94 -15.21
C LEU A 238 -11.47 -15.38 -13.79
N VAL A 239 -11.27 -14.41 -12.90
CA VAL A 239 -10.83 -14.65 -11.51
C VAL A 239 -11.87 -15.47 -10.76
N VAL A 240 -13.16 -15.16 -10.94
CA VAL A 240 -14.27 -15.95 -10.36
C VAL A 240 -14.26 -17.39 -10.88
N ARG A 241 -14.17 -17.60 -12.21
CA ARG A 241 -14.16 -18.96 -12.78
C ARG A 241 -13.00 -19.81 -12.26
N TRP A 242 -11.81 -19.22 -12.16
CA TRP A 242 -10.66 -19.90 -11.57
C TRP A 242 -10.79 -20.09 -10.05
N SER A 243 -11.47 -19.19 -9.35
CA SER A 243 -11.82 -19.39 -7.94
C SER A 243 -12.69 -20.63 -7.78
N GLU A 244 -13.73 -20.78 -8.59
CA GLU A 244 -14.62 -21.95 -8.57
C GLU A 244 -13.85 -23.26 -8.82
N ILE A 245 -12.92 -23.28 -9.78
CA ILE A 245 -12.04 -24.43 -10.03
C ILE A 245 -11.21 -24.79 -8.79
N LEU A 246 -10.56 -23.79 -8.17
CA LEU A 246 -9.72 -24.00 -7.00
C LEU A 246 -10.53 -24.44 -5.77
N LEU A 247 -11.70 -23.86 -5.57
CA LEU A 247 -12.62 -24.23 -4.48
C LEU A 247 -13.17 -25.65 -4.66
N ALA A 248 -13.48 -26.06 -5.90
CA ALA A 248 -13.87 -27.43 -6.21
C ALA A 248 -12.73 -28.40 -5.93
N TYR A 249 -11.49 -28.09 -6.36
CA TYR A 249 -10.32 -28.91 -6.06
C TYR A 249 -10.07 -29.01 -4.55
N TYR A 250 -10.17 -27.90 -3.83
CA TYR A 250 -10.02 -27.86 -2.36
C TYR A 250 -11.09 -28.70 -1.67
N THR A 251 -12.35 -28.60 -2.10
CA THR A 251 -13.46 -29.36 -1.51
C THR A 251 -13.30 -30.86 -1.71
N GLU A 252 -12.91 -31.29 -2.92
CA GLU A 252 -12.68 -32.71 -3.25
C GLU A 252 -11.45 -33.27 -2.53
N ASN A 253 -10.30 -32.58 -2.61
CA ASN A 253 -9.01 -33.17 -2.22
C ASN A 253 -8.56 -32.80 -0.80
N HIS A 254 -9.07 -31.70 -0.23
CA HIS A 254 -8.67 -31.26 1.12
C HIS A 254 -9.78 -31.50 2.15
N LEU A 255 -11.04 -31.19 1.80
CA LEU A 255 -12.17 -31.42 2.69
C LEU A 255 -12.75 -32.84 2.58
N ASN A 256 -12.28 -33.65 1.60
CA ASN A 256 -12.80 -34.99 1.30
C ASN A 256 -14.33 -35.02 1.13
N LYS A 257 -14.89 -33.97 0.53
CA LYS A 257 -16.33 -33.87 0.24
C LYS A 257 -16.57 -34.18 -1.24
N GLN A 258 -17.58 -34.98 -1.54
CA GLN A 258 -17.99 -35.21 -2.93
C GLN A 258 -18.51 -33.90 -3.54
N PRO A 259 -18.04 -33.52 -4.74
CA PRO A 259 -18.59 -32.37 -5.43
C PRO A 259 -20.03 -32.65 -5.90
N ASP A 260 -20.85 -31.61 -6.00
CA ASP A 260 -22.15 -31.71 -6.67
C ASP A 260 -21.95 -32.15 -8.13
N ALA A 261 -22.94 -32.82 -8.71
CA ALA A 261 -22.90 -33.23 -10.11
C ALA A 261 -22.64 -32.03 -11.05
N GLY A 262 -21.60 -32.14 -11.88
CA GLY A 262 -21.19 -31.08 -12.82
C GLY A 262 -20.39 -29.93 -12.18
N LYS A 263 -20.09 -29.99 -10.88
CA LYS A 263 -19.23 -29.03 -10.16
C LYS A 263 -17.90 -29.62 -9.71
N ASP A 264 -17.50 -30.77 -10.25
CA ASP A 264 -16.14 -31.28 -10.02
C ASP A 264 -15.11 -30.44 -10.77
N TRP A 265 -13.90 -30.34 -10.21
CA TRP A 265 -12.88 -29.45 -10.76
C TRP A 265 -12.42 -29.84 -12.16
N ARG A 266 -12.52 -31.12 -12.57
CA ARG A 266 -12.12 -31.60 -13.90
C ARG A 266 -13.11 -31.15 -14.97
N SER A 267 -14.40 -31.23 -14.67
CA SER A 267 -15.46 -30.68 -15.52
C SER A 267 -15.32 -29.17 -15.70
N LEU A 268 -15.07 -28.44 -14.59
CA LEU A 268 -14.85 -26.99 -14.63
C LEU A 268 -13.60 -26.60 -15.45
N VAL A 269 -12.48 -27.32 -15.26
CA VAL A 269 -11.26 -27.13 -16.06
C VAL A 269 -11.50 -27.39 -17.55
N THR A 270 -12.25 -28.44 -17.89
CA THR A 270 -12.57 -28.75 -19.29
C THR A 270 -13.42 -27.63 -19.92
N ALA A 271 -14.42 -27.14 -19.19
CA ALA A 271 -15.24 -26.02 -19.62
C ALA A 271 -14.39 -24.75 -19.79
N GLU A 272 -13.49 -24.46 -18.85
CA GLU A 272 -12.60 -23.30 -18.94
C GLU A 272 -11.61 -23.43 -20.10
N ASN A 273 -11.03 -24.60 -20.36
CA ASN A 273 -10.12 -24.78 -21.49
C ASN A 273 -10.83 -24.60 -22.84
N ASN A 274 -12.09 -25.05 -22.95
CA ASN A 274 -12.88 -24.78 -24.15
C ASN A 274 -13.16 -23.28 -24.33
N LYS A 275 -13.38 -22.57 -23.22
CA LYS A 275 -13.65 -21.12 -23.21
C LYS A 275 -12.38 -20.31 -23.46
N ASN A 276 -11.32 -20.54 -22.71
CA ASN A 276 -10.04 -19.84 -22.75
C ASN A 276 -8.90 -20.86 -22.62
N ASP A 277 -8.34 -21.30 -23.74
CA ASP A 277 -7.19 -22.22 -23.76
C ASP A 277 -5.85 -21.49 -23.54
N VAL A 278 -5.82 -20.17 -23.78
CA VAL A 278 -4.63 -19.32 -23.67
C VAL A 278 -4.18 -19.21 -22.22
N ILE A 279 -5.12 -19.08 -21.28
CA ILE A 279 -4.80 -18.96 -19.85
C ILE A 279 -4.05 -20.19 -19.31
N PHE A 280 -4.34 -21.40 -19.83
CA PHE A 280 -3.61 -22.60 -19.44
C PHE A 280 -2.15 -22.56 -19.90
N LYS A 281 -1.89 -22.03 -21.11
CA LYS A 281 -0.52 -21.82 -21.59
C LYS A 281 0.25 -20.84 -20.70
N VAL A 282 -0.41 -19.78 -20.22
CA VAL A 282 0.18 -18.82 -19.28
C VAL A 282 0.49 -19.48 -17.93
N VAL A 283 -0.49 -20.19 -17.35
CA VAL A 283 -0.36 -20.88 -16.06
C VAL A 283 0.75 -21.92 -16.09
N PHE A 284 0.88 -22.67 -17.18
CA PHE A 284 1.94 -23.66 -17.37
C PHE A 284 3.29 -23.06 -17.78
N GLY A 285 3.38 -21.75 -18.01
CA GLY A 285 4.60 -21.09 -18.46
C GLY A 285 4.98 -21.38 -19.91
N GLU A 286 4.04 -21.90 -20.70
CA GLU A 286 4.17 -22.14 -22.15
C GLU A 286 4.07 -20.82 -22.95
N LEU A 287 3.44 -19.77 -22.37
CA LEU A 287 3.26 -18.46 -22.99
C LEU A 287 3.46 -17.33 -21.97
N ASP A 288 4.26 -16.32 -22.33
CA ASP A 288 4.39 -15.08 -21.55
C ASP A 288 3.22 -14.14 -21.89
N VAL A 289 2.62 -13.53 -20.87
CA VAL A 289 1.49 -12.59 -21.01
C VAL A 289 1.85 -11.40 -21.91
N ASN A 290 3.10 -10.94 -21.88
CA ASN A 290 3.57 -9.83 -22.71
C ASN A 290 3.58 -10.15 -24.21
N ASN A 291 3.50 -11.43 -24.57
CA ASN A 291 3.46 -11.89 -25.96
C ASN A 291 2.02 -12.10 -26.48
N ILE A 292 1.00 -11.81 -25.67
CA ILE A 292 -0.40 -11.96 -26.06
C ILE A 292 -0.87 -10.65 -26.73
N PRO A 293 -1.39 -10.69 -27.96
CA PRO A 293 -1.90 -9.49 -28.61
C PRO A 293 -3.24 -9.05 -27.98
N PRO A 294 -3.45 -7.74 -27.75
CA PRO A 294 -4.71 -7.23 -27.21
C PRO A 294 -5.86 -7.46 -28.20
N SER A 295 -7.09 -7.54 -27.70
CA SER A 295 -8.30 -7.66 -28.54
C SER A 295 -8.47 -6.48 -29.51
N CYS A 296 -8.06 -5.28 -29.08
CA CYS A 296 -8.08 -4.06 -29.87
C CYS A 296 -6.68 -3.45 -30.01
N LEU A 297 -6.13 -3.47 -31.23
CA LEU A 297 -4.81 -2.87 -31.51
C LEU A 297 -4.83 -1.34 -31.42
N GLU A 298 -5.98 -0.71 -31.69
CA GLU A 298 -6.13 0.75 -31.60
C GLU A 298 -6.17 1.23 -30.14
N TYR A 299 -6.71 0.39 -29.25
CA TYR A 299 -6.82 0.65 -27.81
C TYR A 299 -6.25 -0.52 -27.03
N PRO A 300 -4.91 -0.71 -27.01
CA PRO A 300 -4.28 -1.90 -26.43
C PRO A 300 -4.48 -2.03 -24.90
N LEU A 301 -5.02 -1.00 -24.25
CA LEU A 301 -5.37 -0.97 -22.83
C LEU A 301 -6.88 -1.17 -22.58
N SER A 302 -7.68 -1.38 -23.62
CA SER A 302 -9.09 -1.73 -23.44
C SER A 302 -9.21 -3.14 -22.88
N TYR A 303 -10.19 -3.35 -22.00
CA TYR A 303 -10.53 -4.66 -21.44
C TYR A 303 -11.95 -5.02 -21.85
N GLU A 304 -12.09 -6.12 -22.60
CA GLU A 304 -13.38 -6.75 -22.88
C GLU A 304 -13.54 -8.03 -22.04
N SER A 305 -14.46 -7.99 -21.07
CA SER A 305 -14.68 -9.09 -20.14
C SER A 305 -15.09 -10.38 -20.86
N GLY A 306 -14.39 -11.48 -20.60
CA GLY A 306 -14.63 -12.77 -21.24
C GLY A 306 -13.95 -12.96 -22.59
N ASN A 307 -13.24 -11.94 -23.10
CA ASN A 307 -12.32 -12.10 -24.23
C ASN A 307 -11.08 -12.88 -23.76
N LYS A 308 -10.71 -13.93 -24.50
CA LYS A 308 -9.61 -14.83 -24.09
C LYS A 308 -8.29 -14.09 -23.87
N ASN A 309 -7.95 -13.17 -24.76
CA ASN A 309 -6.67 -12.47 -24.74
C ASN A 309 -6.67 -11.40 -23.65
N ASP A 310 -7.73 -10.60 -23.57
CA ASP A 310 -7.80 -9.54 -22.56
C ASP A 310 -7.85 -10.10 -21.14
N ASP A 311 -8.59 -11.20 -20.92
CA ASP A 311 -8.57 -11.97 -19.66
C ASP A 311 -7.12 -12.33 -19.27
N CYS A 312 -6.34 -12.87 -20.22
CA CYS A 312 -4.95 -13.27 -19.96
C CYS A 312 -4.01 -12.09 -19.73
N ILE A 313 -4.16 -11.00 -20.51
CA ILE A 313 -3.36 -9.77 -20.38
C ILE A 313 -3.56 -9.15 -19.01
N HIS A 314 -4.80 -9.10 -18.52
CA HIS A 314 -5.13 -8.41 -17.28
C HIS A 314 -4.93 -9.27 -16.03
N PHE A 315 -5.20 -10.59 -16.10
CA PHE A 315 -5.21 -11.44 -14.90
C PHE A 315 -4.27 -12.64 -14.96
N GLY A 316 -3.63 -12.92 -16.10
CA GLY A 316 -2.82 -14.12 -16.29
C GLY A 316 -1.62 -14.20 -15.36
N ASN A 317 -0.90 -13.09 -15.18
CA ASN A 317 0.23 -13.03 -14.25
C ASN A 317 -0.21 -13.16 -12.79
N ASP A 318 -1.28 -12.47 -12.40
CA ASP A 318 -1.81 -12.54 -11.03
C ASP A 318 -2.32 -13.94 -10.68
N LEU A 319 -3.00 -14.60 -11.62
CA LEU A 319 -3.42 -16.00 -11.47
C LEU A 319 -2.21 -16.93 -11.35
N LYS A 320 -1.22 -16.79 -12.23
CA LYS A 320 0.02 -17.59 -12.17
C LYS A 320 0.72 -17.42 -10.82
N GLU A 321 0.84 -16.19 -10.34
CA GLU A 321 1.40 -15.91 -9.00
C GLU A 321 0.52 -16.45 -7.88
N CYS A 322 -0.81 -16.47 -8.04
CA CYS A 322 -1.72 -17.09 -7.09
C CYS A 322 -1.48 -18.61 -6.99
N LEU A 323 -1.31 -19.29 -8.12
CA LEU A 323 -1.15 -20.74 -8.21
C LEU A 323 0.18 -21.25 -7.64
N ARG A 324 1.16 -20.39 -7.35
CA ARG A 324 2.37 -20.76 -6.59
C ARG A 324 2.06 -21.28 -5.20
N ASP A 325 0.94 -20.85 -4.59
CA ASP A 325 0.45 -21.37 -3.32
C ASP A 325 -0.39 -22.66 -3.49
N TRP A 326 -0.54 -23.17 -4.72
CA TRP A 326 -1.32 -24.36 -5.09
C TRP A 326 -0.50 -25.42 -5.86
N PRO A 327 0.69 -25.84 -5.38
CA PRO A 327 1.60 -26.70 -6.14
C PRO A 327 1.00 -28.06 -6.50
N SER A 328 0.27 -28.71 -5.58
CA SER A 328 -0.39 -29.99 -5.84
C SER A 328 -1.44 -29.89 -6.95
N PHE A 329 -2.26 -28.83 -6.91
CA PHE A 329 -3.25 -28.56 -7.94
C PHE A 329 -2.59 -28.32 -9.30
N LEU A 330 -1.51 -27.52 -9.37
CA LEU A 330 -0.80 -27.29 -10.64
C LEU A 330 -0.27 -28.59 -11.26
N ILE A 331 0.28 -29.50 -10.44
CA ILE A 331 0.79 -30.80 -10.89
C ILE A 331 -0.36 -31.69 -11.38
N ASP A 332 -1.47 -31.74 -10.64
CA ASP A 332 -2.65 -32.53 -11.02
C ASP A 332 -3.36 -31.95 -12.25
N LEU A 333 -3.39 -30.63 -12.38
CA LEU A 333 -3.93 -29.91 -13.53
C LEU A 333 -3.11 -30.21 -14.78
N TRP A 334 -1.77 -30.14 -14.69
CA TRP A 334 -0.89 -30.55 -15.78
C TRP A 334 -1.15 -32.01 -16.15
N ARG A 335 -1.23 -32.90 -15.15
CA ARG A 335 -1.45 -34.33 -15.39
C ARG A 335 -2.76 -34.56 -16.15
N TYR A 336 -3.81 -33.86 -15.76
CA TYR A 336 -5.11 -33.94 -16.40
C TYR A 336 -5.10 -33.38 -17.83
N MET A 337 -4.47 -32.21 -18.05
CA MET A 337 -4.53 -31.48 -19.31
C MET A 337 -3.48 -31.90 -20.35
N ARG A 338 -2.37 -32.50 -19.92
CA ARG A 338 -1.19 -32.82 -20.75
C ARG A 338 -0.71 -34.27 -20.59
N GLY A 339 -1.30 -35.04 -19.67
CA GLY A 339 -0.92 -36.43 -19.43
C GLY A 339 0.31 -36.56 -18.52
N SER A 340 1.44 -37.03 -19.03
CA SER A 340 2.64 -37.22 -18.19
C SER A 340 3.24 -35.88 -17.74
N VAL A 341 3.50 -35.73 -16.44
CA VAL A 341 4.10 -34.52 -15.87
C VAL A 341 5.63 -34.59 -15.95
N PRO A 342 6.32 -33.64 -16.62
CA PRO A 342 7.78 -33.59 -16.63
C PRO A 342 8.37 -33.39 -15.24
N LYS A 343 9.49 -34.05 -14.93
CA LYS A 343 10.20 -33.87 -13.66
C LYS A 343 10.70 -32.44 -13.45
N SER A 344 11.10 -31.75 -14.52
CA SER A 344 11.48 -30.34 -14.49
C SER A 344 10.32 -29.47 -14.02
N PHE A 345 9.12 -29.67 -14.57
CA PHE A 345 7.93 -28.91 -14.18
C PHE A 345 7.58 -29.11 -12.69
N ILE A 346 7.63 -30.36 -12.19
CA ILE A 346 7.41 -30.64 -10.75
C ILE A 346 8.43 -29.87 -9.90
N HIS A 347 9.71 -29.93 -10.28
CA HIS A 347 10.77 -29.21 -9.56
C HIS A 347 10.55 -27.69 -9.56
N ASP A 348 10.18 -27.11 -10.69
CA ASP A 348 9.93 -25.67 -10.83
C ASP A 348 8.74 -25.22 -9.98
N VAL A 349 7.64 -26.00 -9.98
CA VAL A 349 6.46 -25.74 -9.15
C VAL A 349 6.80 -25.86 -7.65
N GLU A 350 7.47 -26.93 -7.23
CA GLU A 350 7.80 -27.17 -5.83
C GLU A 350 8.83 -26.17 -5.28
N SER A 351 9.82 -25.79 -6.09
CA SER A 351 10.89 -24.86 -5.68
C SER A 351 10.41 -23.41 -5.62
N SER A 352 9.40 -23.04 -6.41
CA SER A 352 8.80 -21.70 -6.40
C SER A 352 7.69 -21.51 -5.37
N ALA A 353 7.17 -22.61 -4.80
CA ALA A 353 6.13 -22.57 -3.78
C ALA A 353 6.62 -21.97 -2.44
N PRO A 354 5.87 -21.04 -1.81
CA PRO A 354 6.23 -20.48 -0.52
C PRO A 354 6.36 -21.53 0.59
N ASN A 355 7.31 -21.34 1.52
CA ASN A 355 7.49 -22.20 2.69
C ASN A 355 7.67 -21.37 3.97
N PRO A 356 6.56 -20.91 4.58
CA PRO A 356 6.61 -20.08 5.79
C PRO A 356 7.32 -20.75 6.97
N GLN A 357 7.21 -22.07 7.12
CA GLN A 357 7.89 -22.79 8.22
C GLN A 357 9.40 -22.69 8.12
N ARG A 358 9.95 -22.80 6.90
CA ARG A 358 11.39 -22.62 6.67
C ARG A 358 11.86 -21.22 7.04
N GLU A 359 11.03 -20.20 6.80
CA GLU A 359 11.37 -18.80 7.12
C GLU A 359 11.45 -18.53 8.63
N LEU A 360 10.85 -19.41 9.45
CA LEU A 360 10.85 -19.29 10.89
C LEU A 360 12.03 -20.02 11.56
N THR A 361 12.81 -20.81 10.83
CA THR A 361 13.90 -21.60 11.45
C THR A 361 15.08 -20.72 11.87
N PRO A 362 15.80 -21.09 12.94
CA PRO A 362 17.00 -20.36 13.37
C PRO A 362 18.05 -20.22 12.27
N GLU A 363 18.24 -21.25 11.43
CA GLU A 363 19.22 -21.25 10.35
C GLU A 363 18.87 -20.21 9.27
N TYR A 364 17.58 -20.13 8.90
CA TYR A 364 17.12 -19.13 7.96
C TYR A 364 17.32 -17.72 8.51
N LYS A 365 16.94 -17.49 9.78
CA LYS A 365 17.11 -16.18 10.44
C LYS A 365 18.58 -15.78 10.53
N ALA A 366 19.45 -16.68 10.97
CA ALA A 366 20.89 -16.44 11.03
C ALA A 366 21.49 -16.14 9.65
N HIS A 367 21.07 -16.88 8.62
CA HIS A 367 21.49 -16.60 7.24
C HIS A 367 21.06 -15.20 6.79
N LYS A 368 19.80 -14.81 6.99
CA LYS A 368 19.32 -13.48 6.63
C LYS A 368 20.03 -12.37 7.42
N GLN A 369 20.30 -12.56 8.70
CA GLN A 369 21.11 -11.61 9.49
C GLN A 369 22.52 -11.46 8.93
N ALA A 370 23.19 -12.55 8.56
CA ALA A 370 24.53 -12.51 7.97
C ALA A 370 24.53 -11.75 6.63
N VAL A 371 23.52 -11.98 5.78
CA VAL A 371 23.37 -11.19 4.53
C VAL A 371 23.09 -9.71 4.85
N GLY A 372 22.25 -9.43 5.84
CA GLY A 372 21.96 -8.07 6.30
C GLY A 372 23.20 -7.32 6.78
N GLU A 373 24.07 -7.99 7.54
CA GLU A 373 25.34 -7.46 8.02
C GLU A 373 26.30 -7.15 6.86
N ASN A 374 26.40 -8.04 5.87
CA ASN A 374 27.23 -7.79 4.68
C ASN A 374 26.80 -6.51 3.93
N TYR A 375 25.50 -6.29 3.78
CA TYR A 375 24.97 -5.07 3.17
C TYR A 375 25.16 -3.83 4.06
N LEU A 376 25.09 -3.97 5.39
CA LEU A 376 25.40 -2.89 6.32
C LEU A 376 26.85 -2.42 6.14
N GLN A 377 27.81 -3.35 6.09
CA GLN A 377 29.22 -3.03 5.89
C GLN A 377 29.48 -2.43 4.51
N LYS A 378 28.87 -2.99 3.46
CA LYS A 378 28.93 -2.41 2.10
C LYS A 378 28.41 -0.97 2.09
N GLY A 379 27.27 -0.72 2.74
CA GLY A 379 26.69 0.62 2.83
C GLY A 379 27.59 1.62 3.56
N ARG A 380 28.30 1.18 4.62
CA ARG A 380 29.28 2.03 5.33
C ARG A 380 30.43 2.45 4.43
N ILE A 381 31.01 1.50 3.69
CA ILE A 381 32.07 1.79 2.71
C ILE A 381 31.57 2.77 1.64
N GLU A 382 30.35 2.57 1.12
CA GLU A 382 29.76 3.48 0.12
C GLU A 382 29.50 4.88 0.70
N LEU A 383 29.05 4.98 1.95
CA LEU A 383 28.83 6.24 2.65
C LEU A 383 30.13 7.00 2.88
N GLU A 384 31.18 6.33 3.36
CA GLU A 384 32.52 6.90 3.55
C GLU A 384 33.09 7.45 2.23
N ASN A 385 32.81 6.77 1.12
CA ASN A 385 33.21 7.19 -0.22
C ASN A 385 32.28 8.25 -0.85
N GLY A 386 31.31 8.80 -0.12
CA GLY A 386 30.37 9.81 -0.61
C GLY A 386 29.35 9.31 -1.66
N LYS A 387 29.21 8.00 -1.83
CA LYS A 387 28.28 7.38 -2.80
C LYS A 387 26.89 7.20 -2.19
N PHE A 388 26.23 8.31 -1.84
CA PHE A 388 25.02 8.30 -1.00
C PHE A 388 23.85 7.47 -1.56
N VAL A 389 23.61 7.47 -2.87
CA VAL A 389 22.52 6.67 -3.48
C VAL A 389 22.81 5.17 -3.36
N ALA A 390 24.06 4.76 -3.60
CA ALA A 390 24.47 3.37 -3.48
C ALA A 390 24.38 2.93 -2.01
N ALA A 391 24.93 3.74 -1.10
CA ALA A 391 24.89 3.50 0.34
C ALA A 391 23.44 3.34 0.84
N LEU A 392 22.53 4.23 0.41
CA LEU A 392 21.12 4.17 0.77
C LEU A 392 20.47 2.85 0.31
N ARG A 393 20.74 2.40 -0.93
CA ARG A 393 20.26 1.10 -1.42
C ARG A 393 20.81 -0.05 -0.59
N SER A 394 22.11 -0.03 -0.29
CA SER A 394 22.74 -1.05 0.57
C SER A 394 22.12 -1.10 1.96
N PHE A 395 21.86 0.05 2.60
CA PHE A 395 21.16 0.08 3.89
C PHE A 395 19.69 -0.35 3.79
N SER A 396 18.99 -0.03 2.70
CA SER A 396 17.63 -0.53 2.47
C SER A 396 17.59 -2.05 2.31
N PHE A 397 18.53 -2.65 1.59
CA PHE A 397 18.67 -4.11 1.51
C PHE A 397 19.04 -4.73 2.86
N SER A 398 19.93 -4.09 3.62
CA SER A 398 20.25 -4.52 4.98
C SER A 398 19.00 -4.55 5.86
N LYS A 399 18.21 -3.47 5.88
CA LYS A 399 16.93 -3.41 6.60
C LYS A 399 15.98 -4.53 6.17
N PHE A 400 15.81 -4.74 4.86
CA PHE A 400 14.95 -5.80 4.34
C PHE A 400 15.36 -7.18 4.86
N MET A 401 16.66 -7.48 4.89
CA MET A 401 17.15 -8.77 5.38
C MET A 401 16.91 -8.94 6.88
N TYR A 402 17.12 -7.89 7.69
CA TYR A 402 16.78 -7.93 9.11
C TYR A 402 15.26 -8.04 9.35
N PHE A 403 14.44 -7.38 8.54
CA PHE A 403 12.98 -7.54 8.57
C PHE A 403 12.56 -8.99 8.30
N LYS A 404 13.18 -9.65 7.30
CA LYS A 404 12.95 -11.08 7.03
C LYS A 404 13.44 -11.97 8.18
N ALA A 405 14.53 -11.62 8.86
CA ALA A 405 15.02 -12.35 10.03
C ALA A 405 14.15 -12.14 11.29
N ALA A 406 13.46 -11.01 11.40
CA ALA A 406 12.62 -10.65 12.55
C ALA A 406 11.24 -11.34 12.54
N GLN A 407 10.87 -12.00 11.44
CA GLN A 407 9.60 -12.73 11.33
C GLN A 407 9.42 -13.70 12.51
N PRO A 408 8.21 -13.82 13.08
CA PRO A 408 6.95 -13.26 12.59
C PRO A 408 6.68 -11.81 13.04
N SER A 409 7.55 -11.19 13.85
CA SER A 409 7.32 -9.80 14.28
C SER A 409 7.55 -8.84 13.12
N ARG A 410 6.64 -7.88 12.99
CA ARG A 410 6.78 -6.77 12.03
C ARG A 410 7.60 -5.61 12.61
N ARG A 411 7.85 -5.62 13.92
CA ARG A 411 8.68 -4.63 14.63
C ARG A 411 10.17 -4.97 14.49
N TRP A 412 10.65 -4.89 13.25
CA TRP A 412 12.03 -5.21 12.87
C TRP A 412 13.08 -4.47 13.72
N TYR A 413 12.78 -3.25 14.17
CA TYR A 413 13.69 -2.40 14.93
C TYR A 413 14.04 -2.94 16.33
N LEU A 414 13.31 -3.95 16.84
CA LEU A 414 13.65 -4.60 18.11
C LEU A 414 14.89 -5.50 18.01
N ASN A 415 15.18 -6.04 16.82
CA ASN A 415 16.22 -7.06 16.60
C ASN A 415 17.24 -6.66 15.52
N THR A 416 17.32 -5.37 15.20
CA THR A 416 18.15 -4.84 14.12
C THR A 416 19.22 -3.90 14.69
N PRO A 417 20.44 -3.85 14.14
CA PRO A 417 21.40 -2.81 14.51
C PRO A 417 20.88 -1.41 14.17
N PHE A 418 20.86 -0.48 15.15
CA PHE A 418 20.41 0.90 14.91
C PHE A 418 21.19 1.59 13.77
N ALA A 419 22.42 1.16 13.52
CA ALA A 419 23.29 1.65 12.45
C ALA A 419 22.67 1.50 11.05
N VAL A 420 21.79 0.51 10.84
CA VAL A 420 21.08 0.35 9.56
C VAL A 420 20.28 1.60 9.25
N VAL A 421 19.45 2.06 10.19
CA VAL A 421 18.60 3.24 9.97
C VAL A 421 19.29 4.55 10.26
N SER A 422 20.24 4.61 11.21
CA SER A 422 20.93 5.88 11.48
C SER A 422 21.82 6.30 10.30
N ASN A 423 22.50 5.34 9.65
CA ASN A 423 23.29 5.61 8.45
C ASN A 423 22.41 5.88 7.23
N ARG A 424 21.28 5.18 7.09
CA ARG A 424 20.30 5.46 6.04
C ARG A 424 19.69 6.86 6.17
N ALA A 425 19.38 7.28 7.41
CA ALA A 425 18.94 8.64 7.71
C ALA A 425 20.00 9.68 7.31
N THR A 426 21.29 9.40 7.52
CA THR A 426 22.40 10.26 7.08
C THR A 426 22.42 10.40 5.56
N CYS A 427 22.33 9.28 4.83
CA CYS A 427 22.28 9.30 3.36
C CYS A 427 21.07 10.09 2.87
N ALA A 428 19.89 9.80 3.42
CA ALA A 428 18.65 10.47 3.08
C ALA A 428 18.72 11.99 3.32
N TYR A 429 19.30 12.41 4.46
CA TYR A 429 19.53 13.81 4.78
C TYR A 429 20.43 14.50 3.73
N LEU A 430 21.54 13.87 3.35
CA LEU A 430 22.47 14.42 2.34
C LEU A 430 21.87 14.45 0.93
N LEU A 431 21.01 13.49 0.62
CA LEU A 431 20.24 13.42 -0.62
C LEU A 431 19.00 14.32 -0.63
N ARG A 432 18.69 14.99 0.50
CA ARG A 432 17.49 15.80 0.70
C ARG A 432 16.17 15.02 0.58
N MET A 433 16.22 13.71 0.86
CA MET A 433 15.05 12.85 0.99
C MET A 433 14.44 13.00 2.38
N TRP A 434 13.83 14.15 2.66
CA TRP A 434 13.51 14.55 4.03
C TRP A 434 12.49 13.63 4.70
N ASN A 435 11.57 13.02 3.94
CA ASN A 435 10.60 12.07 4.52
C ASN A 435 11.30 10.81 5.04
N LEU A 436 12.22 10.24 4.25
CA LEU A 436 13.01 9.09 4.71
C LEU A 436 13.93 9.47 5.87
N ALA A 437 14.61 10.63 5.78
CA ALA A 437 15.46 11.11 6.85
C ALA A 437 14.69 11.31 8.17
N ARG A 438 13.45 11.81 8.10
CA ARG A 438 12.53 11.96 9.24
C ARG A 438 12.14 10.60 9.81
N ILE A 439 11.66 9.67 8.97
CA ILE A 439 11.24 8.32 9.38
C ILE A 439 12.39 7.58 10.07
N ASP A 440 13.55 7.53 9.42
CA ASP A 440 14.70 6.81 9.96
C ASP A 440 15.29 7.50 11.20
N SER A 441 15.15 8.83 11.32
CA SER A 441 15.50 9.54 12.55
C SER A 441 14.61 9.12 13.73
N ARG A 442 13.30 8.92 13.50
CA ARG A 442 12.37 8.41 14.52
C ARG A 442 12.77 7.00 14.95
N TYR A 443 13.00 6.09 14.02
CA TYR A 443 13.49 4.73 14.35
C TYR A 443 14.85 4.75 15.06
N THR A 444 15.77 5.60 14.62
CA THR A 444 17.09 5.74 15.27
C THR A 444 16.93 6.12 16.74
N LEU A 445 16.03 7.05 17.08
CA LEU A 445 15.82 7.47 18.47
C LEU A 445 15.05 6.45 19.31
N VAL A 446 14.17 5.64 18.68
CA VAL A 446 13.54 4.49 19.36
C VAL A 446 14.62 3.47 19.76
N MET A 447 15.57 3.20 18.87
CA MET A 447 16.60 2.16 19.06
C MET A 447 17.81 2.65 19.86
N LYS A 448 18.13 3.95 19.76
CA LYS A 448 19.27 4.59 20.41
C LYS A 448 18.93 6.04 20.83
N PRO A 449 18.27 6.21 21.99
CA PRO A 449 17.80 7.51 22.48
C PRO A 449 18.89 8.58 22.64
N ASP A 450 20.14 8.19 22.88
CA ASP A 450 21.31 9.07 23.05
C ASP A 450 22.01 9.43 21.72
N HIS A 451 21.41 9.14 20.55
CA HIS A 451 22.04 9.37 19.25
C HIS A 451 22.09 10.86 18.86
N ILE A 452 23.14 11.55 19.31
CA ILE A 452 23.42 13.00 19.13
C ILE A 452 23.18 13.50 17.71
N GLN A 453 23.68 12.78 16.68
CA GLN A 453 23.60 13.23 15.30
C GLN A 453 22.17 13.32 14.78
N THR A 454 21.24 12.54 15.35
CA THR A 454 19.83 12.64 14.99
C THR A 454 19.21 13.93 15.50
N TYR A 455 19.49 14.31 16.75
CA TYR A 455 19.00 15.57 17.33
C TYR A 455 19.49 16.81 16.58
N LYS A 456 20.73 16.77 16.05
CA LYS A 456 21.29 17.86 15.25
C LYS A 456 20.51 18.16 13.96
N ARG A 457 19.68 17.23 13.47
CA ARG A 457 18.86 17.41 12.26
C ARG A 457 17.54 18.12 12.52
N LEU A 458 17.10 18.20 13.78
CA LEU A 458 15.77 18.70 14.12
C LEU A 458 15.48 20.11 13.59
N PRO A 459 16.38 21.12 13.73
CA PRO A 459 16.13 22.44 13.17
C PRO A 459 15.85 22.40 11.67
N LYS A 460 16.57 21.53 10.93
CA LYS A 460 16.37 21.37 9.50
C LYS A 460 15.02 20.76 9.15
N PHE A 461 14.53 19.80 9.95
CA PHE A 461 13.18 19.26 9.76
C PHE A 461 12.12 20.35 9.97
N ALA A 462 12.22 21.17 11.02
CA ALA A 462 11.28 22.28 11.22
C ALA A 462 11.30 23.27 10.04
N GLU A 463 12.48 23.60 9.52
CA GLU A 463 12.64 24.50 8.37
C GLU A 463 12.02 23.94 7.08
N VAL A 464 12.30 22.67 6.76
CA VAL A 464 11.84 22.01 5.53
C VAL A 464 10.33 21.85 5.52
N TYR A 465 9.76 21.37 6.63
CA TYR A 465 8.32 21.16 6.75
C TYR A 465 7.54 22.43 7.14
N LYS A 466 8.22 23.59 7.18
CA LYS A 466 7.66 24.87 7.61
C LYS A 466 6.95 24.81 8.96
N ALA A 467 7.39 23.91 9.84
CA ALA A 467 6.81 23.67 11.17
C ALA A 467 7.26 24.76 12.16
N ARG A 468 6.80 26.01 11.92
CA ARG A 468 7.26 27.22 12.63
C ARG A 468 7.17 27.11 14.15
N GLN A 469 6.11 26.50 14.67
CA GLN A 469 5.92 26.32 16.11
C GLN A 469 6.96 25.42 16.78
N LEU A 470 7.64 24.56 16.01
CA LEU A 470 8.64 23.61 16.53
C LEU A 470 10.08 24.13 16.37
N GLN A 471 10.29 25.22 15.63
CA GLN A 471 11.62 25.65 15.25
C GLN A 471 12.51 25.98 16.46
N SER A 472 12.05 26.88 17.34
CA SER A 472 12.80 27.30 18.53
C SER A 472 13.05 26.15 19.49
N GLU A 473 12.09 25.25 19.63
CA GLU A 473 12.21 24.07 20.49
C GLU A 473 13.24 23.08 19.92
N PHE A 474 13.18 22.79 18.63
CA PHE A 474 14.14 21.90 17.98
C PHE A 474 15.57 22.46 18.00
N GLU A 475 15.73 23.78 17.88
CA GLU A 475 17.01 24.47 18.07
C GLU A 475 17.51 24.35 19.52
N ALA A 476 16.62 24.54 20.50
CA ALA A 476 16.95 24.38 21.91
C ALA A 476 17.39 22.95 22.24
N ILE A 477 16.66 21.94 21.76
CA ILE A 477 16.99 20.52 21.93
C ILE A 477 18.36 20.22 21.29
N ALA A 478 18.57 20.63 20.04
CA ALA A 478 19.83 20.39 19.34
C ALA A 478 21.03 21.04 20.07
N LYS A 479 20.84 22.24 20.62
CA LYS A 479 21.86 22.95 21.41
C LYS A 479 22.12 22.26 22.76
N ASP A 480 21.07 21.89 23.48
CA ASP A 480 21.17 21.19 24.76
C ASP A 480 21.91 19.85 24.60
N VAL A 481 21.58 19.08 23.57
CA VAL A 481 22.30 17.85 23.23
C VAL A 481 23.76 18.13 22.88
N ALA A 482 24.06 19.18 22.13
CA ALA A 482 25.45 19.52 21.81
C ALA A 482 26.27 19.89 23.07
N SER A 483 25.68 20.60 24.02
CA SER A 483 26.39 21.15 25.18
C SER A 483 26.38 20.27 26.44
N ASN A 484 25.35 19.45 26.63
CA ASN A 484 25.10 18.74 27.90
C ASN A 484 25.02 17.22 27.76
N HIS A 485 25.35 16.63 26.60
CA HIS A 485 25.19 15.19 26.37
C HIS A 485 25.87 14.29 27.42
N GLU A 486 27.07 14.64 27.90
CA GLU A 486 27.80 13.85 28.90
C GLU A 486 27.15 13.85 30.29
N LYS A 487 26.29 14.84 30.58
CA LYS A 487 25.65 15.03 31.89
C LYS A 487 24.25 14.42 31.97
N LYS A 488 23.69 14.00 30.83
CA LYS A 488 22.32 13.48 30.74
C LYS A 488 22.26 12.04 31.20
N LYS A 489 21.27 11.74 32.05
CA LYS A 489 20.94 10.39 32.48
C LYS A 489 20.12 9.68 31.41
N GLU A 490 20.12 8.35 31.46
CA GLU A 490 19.36 7.50 30.53
C GLU A 490 17.88 7.87 30.44
N ASN A 491 17.20 8.07 31.59
CA ASN A 491 15.78 8.45 31.60
C ASN A 491 15.53 9.82 30.91
N GLU A 492 16.48 10.75 31.00
CA GLU A 492 16.36 12.05 30.32
C GLU A 492 16.48 11.91 28.80
N TRP A 493 17.35 11.00 28.34
CA TRP A 493 17.44 10.64 26.93
C TRP A 493 16.17 9.98 26.41
N GLN A 494 15.59 9.06 27.18
CA GLN A 494 14.37 8.36 26.80
C GLN A 494 13.18 9.33 26.68
N GLU A 495 12.99 10.24 27.64
CA GLU A 495 11.92 11.24 27.57
C GLU A 495 12.12 12.25 26.43
N MET A 496 13.36 12.67 26.18
CA MET A 496 13.69 13.53 25.05
C MET A 496 13.44 12.83 23.72
N ALA A 497 13.87 11.57 23.58
CA ALA A 497 13.64 10.76 22.39
C ALA A 497 12.14 10.59 22.14
N LYS A 498 11.37 10.21 23.15
CA LYS A 498 9.90 10.05 23.06
C LYS A 498 9.22 11.34 22.58
N THR A 499 9.62 12.48 23.14
CA THR A 499 9.14 13.80 22.74
C THR A 499 9.44 14.05 21.27
N VAL A 500 10.70 13.90 20.85
CA VAL A 500 11.13 14.16 19.48
C VAL A 500 10.47 13.20 18.48
N ILE A 501 10.35 11.92 18.80
CA ILE A 501 9.71 10.92 17.94
C ILE A 501 8.27 11.34 17.62
N GLY A 502 7.50 11.77 18.63
CA GLY A 502 6.12 12.23 18.43
C GLY A 502 6.04 13.55 17.67
N LEU A 503 6.91 14.52 17.97
CA LEU A 503 6.94 15.82 17.29
C LEU A 503 7.39 15.74 15.83
N LEU A 504 8.08 14.67 15.44
CA LEU A 504 8.41 14.37 14.05
C LEU A 504 7.31 13.61 13.29
N SER A 505 6.17 13.30 13.90
CA SER A 505 5.01 12.73 13.18
C SER A 505 4.45 13.71 12.14
N ILE A 506 3.86 13.18 11.07
CA ILE A 506 3.16 13.98 10.04
C ILE A 506 2.09 14.86 10.69
N THR A 507 1.38 14.34 11.68
CA THR A 507 0.34 15.08 12.42
C THR A 507 0.92 16.29 13.14
N ALA A 508 1.99 16.10 13.92
CA ALA A 508 2.62 17.20 14.67
C ALA A 508 3.23 18.25 13.73
N LEU A 509 3.97 17.82 12.70
CA LEU A 509 4.59 18.72 11.72
C LEU A 509 3.54 19.54 10.96
N THR A 510 2.45 18.90 10.51
CA THR A 510 1.35 19.58 9.82
C THR A 510 0.69 20.63 10.72
N LEU A 511 0.33 20.26 11.95
CA LEU A 511 -0.29 21.18 12.89
C LEU A 511 0.65 22.34 13.23
N ALA A 512 1.95 22.07 13.41
CA ALA A 512 2.95 23.10 13.67
C ALA A 512 3.13 24.06 12.49
N ALA A 513 3.08 23.55 11.26
CA ALA A 513 3.17 24.37 10.05
C ALA A 513 1.98 25.33 9.91
N LYS A 514 0.81 24.90 10.40
CA LYS A 514 -0.43 25.68 10.40
C LYS A 514 -0.59 26.58 11.63
N ASN A 515 0.37 26.63 12.53
CA ASN A 515 0.26 27.28 13.84
C ASN A 515 -0.92 26.75 14.70
N LYS A 516 -1.22 25.45 14.60
CA LYS A 516 -2.36 24.77 15.26
C LYS A 516 -1.93 23.63 16.20
N LEU A 517 -0.63 23.45 16.45
CA LEU A 517 -0.13 22.43 17.39
C LEU A 517 -0.35 22.90 18.83
N LYS A 518 -1.54 22.60 19.37
CA LYS A 518 -1.90 22.85 20.78
C LYS A 518 -1.39 21.73 21.69
N GLN A 519 -1.28 22.01 22.99
CA GLN A 519 -0.78 21.06 24.00
C GLN A 519 -1.45 19.69 23.93
N LYS A 520 -2.79 19.62 23.83
CA LYS A 520 -3.50 18.34 23.71
C LYS A 520 -3.07 17.51 22.49
N ALA A 521 -2.91 18.14 21.33
CA ALA A 521 -2.50 17.45 20.11
C ALA A 521 -1.02 17.05 20.17
N ARG A 522 -0.20 17.88 20.82
CA ARG A 522 1.20 17.64 21.11
C ARG A 522 1.37 16.40 22.00
N ASP A 523 0.70 16.36 23.15
CA ASP A 523 0.75 15.25 24.09
C ASP A 523 0.26 13.95 23.44
N GLN A 524 -0.78 14.04 22.60
CA GLN A 524 -1.26 12.91 21.82
C GLN A 524 -0.21 12.40 20.82
N ALA A 525 0.47 13.29 20.10
CA ALA A 525 1.52 12.89 19.16
C ALA A 525 2.72 12.24 19.89
N ILE A 526 3.12 12.77 21.05
CA ILE A 526 4.17 12.21 21.91
C ILE A 526 3.77 10.84 22.46
N ALA A 527 2.52 10.69 22.90
CA ALA A 527 2.00 9.42 23.42
C ALA A 527 1.92 8.34 22.33
N VAL A 528 1.54 8.70 21.11
CA VAL A 528 1.52 7.78 19.96
C VAL A 528 2.94 7.38 19.55
N GLY A 529 3.90 8.31 19.56
CA GLY A 529 5.29 7.99 19.28
C GLY A 529 5.46 7.35 17.89
N ILE A 530 6.14 6.20 17.79
CA ILE A 530 6.36 5.46 16.53
C ILE A 530 5.14 4.65 16.09
N GLU A 531 4.12 4.49 16.94
CA GLU A 531 2.97 3.61 16.71
C GLU A 531 2.04 4.11 15.60
N ASP A 532 2.17 5.36 15.16
CA ASP A 532 1.46 5.86 13.98
C ASP A 532 1.85 5.10 12.70
N MET A 533 3.10 4.65 12.58
CA MET A 533 3.59 3.81 11.48
C MET A 533 3.10 2.36 11.53
N TYR A 534 2.48 1.95 12.64
CA TYR A 534 1.93 0.63 12.89
C TYR A 534 0.41 0.66 13.12
N THR A 535 -0.23 1.77 12.72
CA THR A 535 -1.69 1.92 12.82
C THR A 535 -2.39 0.85 11.96
N PRO A 536 -3.40 0.14 12.51
CA PRO A 536 -4.20 -0.83 11.75
C PRO A 536 -4.85 -0.22 10.49
N VAL A 537 -4.91 -0.98 9.40
CA VAL A 537 -5.44 -0.56 8.09
C VAL A 537 -6.96 -0.50 8.08
N ASN A 538 -7.63 -1.48 8.68
CA ASN A 538 -9.07 -1.40 8.89
C ASN A 538 -9.38 -0.38 9.99
N ILE A 539 -10.59 0.16 9.94
CA ILE A 539 -11.08 0.99 11.02
C ILE A 539 -11.63 0.16 12.19
N ASP A 540 -11.82 0.82 13.34
CA ASP A 540 -12.44 0.26 14.54
C ASP A 540 -13.76 -0.50 14.23
N TRP A 541 -14.02 -1.57 14.99
CA TRP A 541 -15.17 -2.47 14.79
C TRP A 541 -16.53 -1.81 15.08
N ASP A 542 -16.55 -0.64 15.71
CA ASP A 542 -17.76 0.13 15.98
C ASP A 542 -18.40 0.74 14.72
N ILE A 543 -17.74 0.62 13.58
CA ILE A 543 -18.20 1.08 12.27
C ILE A 543 -18.62 -0.14 11.42
N PRO A 544 -19.68 -0.06 10.59
CA PRO A 544 -20.10 -1.19 9.75
C PRO A 544 -19.00 -1.66 8.80
N HIS A 545 -18.81 -2.99 8.76
CA HIS A 545 -17.86 -3.72 7.90
C HIS A 545 -18.59 -4.55 6.85
N MET A 546 -17.83 -5.19 5.96
CA MET A 546 -18.39 -6.14 5.00
C MET A 546 -19.09 -7.29 5.74
N SER A 547 -20.20 -7.78 5.20
CA SER A 547 -21.14 -8.70 5.88
C SER A 547 -20.50 -10.01 6.34
N TRP A 548 -19.46 -10.48 5.64
CA TRP A 548 -18.75 -11.72 5.97
C TRP A 548 -17.61 -11.53 6.98
N LEU A 549 -17.29 -10.29 7.37
CA LEU A 549 -16.24 -10.02 8.34
C LEU A 549 -16.82 -9.99 9.75
N ASN A 550 -16.00 -10.40 10.72
CA ASN A 550 -16.24 -10.29 12.15
C ASN A 550 -15.03 -9.61 12.85
N LYS A 551 -15.15 -9.34 14.14
CA LYS A 551 -14.11 -8.66 14.93
C LYS A 551 -12.75 -9.37 14.90
N GLU A 552 -12.73 -10.70 14.82
CA GLU A 552 -11.50 -11.50 14.77
C GLU A 552 -10.82 -11.42 13.40
N ASN A 553 -11.53 -10.97 12.38
CA ASN A 553 -10.99 -10.77 11.04
C ASN A 553 -10.26 -9.44 10.87
N MET A 554 -10.30 -8.55 11.86
CA MET A 554 -9.72 -7.21 11.80
C MET A 554 -8.23 -7.23 12.12
N GLU A 555 -7.48 -6.31 11.51
CA GLU A 555 -6.08 -6.11 11.89
C GLU A 555 -5.98 -5.62 13.35
N THR A 556 -5.26 -6.36 14.18
CA THR A 556 -4.88 -5.90 15.52
C THR A 556 -3.67 -4.97 15.45
N TYR A 557 -3.33 -4.27 16.54
CA TYR A 557 -2.06 -3.55 16.58
C TYR A 557 -0.93 -4.50 16.19
N VAL A 558 -0.10 -4.04 15.26
CA VAL A 558 0.95 -4.84 14.66
C VAL A 558 1.98 -5.19 15.75
N GLU A 559 2.12 -6.48 16.05
CA GLU A 559 3.07 -7.03 17.03
C GLU A 559 4.50 -7.23 16.48
#